data_AF-A0A7V6ECN2-F1
#
_entry.id   AF-A0A7V6ECN2-F1
#
_cell.length_a   1.000
_cell.length_b   1.000
_cell.length_c   1.000
_cell.angle_alpha   90.00
_cell.angle_beta   90.00
_cell.angle_gamma   90.00
#
_symmetry.space_group_name_H-M   'P 1'
#
loop_
_entity.id
_entity.type
_entity.pdbx_description
1 polymer ?
#
loop_
_entity_poly.entity_id
_entity_poly.type
_entity_poly.pdbx_seq_one_letter_code
_entity_poly.pdbx_strand_id
1 'polypeptide(L)'
;MRDCERKVCWIISSLIFFYYCMLVFGVSPQEDGTNVVVVFNKRLADSKRVADYYVEKRLIPTNQVFGFDLPLSEEITRKDYTELLEKPLISILTSNGFLSVQTRVRKDQSTPVNPSDVVKQARFRYLVLCYGVPVRILRDTNLVEKGQEKAPIQLRRNEASVDSELAALPLFLDGAPRFGLLRNFAYGSTNRASLSPTNGLIMVTRLDGPSFDIVLGLIDNAL
;
A
#
# COMPACT_ATOMS: atom_id res chain seq x y z
N MET A 1 -27.76 -33.33 50.14
CA MET A 1 -26.90 -33.72 49.01
C MET A 1 -27.47 -33.37 47.64
N ARG A 2 -28.74 -33.70 47.33
CA ARG A 2 -29.36 -33.46 46.00
C ARG A 2 -29.49 -32.00 45.53
N ASP A 3 -29.43 -31.01 46.44
CA ASP A 3 -29.47 -29.58 46.09
C ASP A 3 -28.10 -28.97 45.79
N CYS A 4 -27.03 -29.54 46.35
CA CYS A 4 -25.67 -29.06 46.08
C CYS A 4 -25.26 -29.42 44.65
N GLU A 5 -25.60 -30.63 44.20
CA GLU A 5 -25.29 -31.13 42.85
C GLU A 5 -26.00 -30.34 41.75
N ARG A 6 -27.23 -29.85 41.99
CA ARG A 6 -27.93 -29.00 41.02
C ARG A 6 -27.24 -27.65 40.84
N LYS A 7 -26.80 -27.01 41.94
CA LYS A 7 -26.10 -25.71 41.87
C LYS A 7 -24.77 -25.81 41.14
N VAL A 8 -24.05 -26.91 41.35
CA VAL A 8 -22.79 -27.19 40.64
C VAL A 8 -23.03 -27.44 39.15
N CYS A 9 -24.09 -28.17 38.77
CA CYS A 9 -24.48 -28.36 37.37
C CYS A 9 -24.82 -27.05 36.65
N TRP A 10 -25.49 -26.10 37.31
CA TRP A 10 -25.83 -24.79 36.72
C TRP A 10 -24.60 -23.91 36.48
N ILE A 11 -23.61 -23.95 37.39
CA ILE A 11 -22.36 -23.19 37.26
C ILE A 11 -21.50 -23.76 36.13
N ILE A 12 -21.37 -25.09 36.07
CA ILE A 12 -20.60 -25.77 35.02
C ILE A 12 -21.26 -25.55 33.65
N SER A 13 -22.59 -25.63 33.57
CA SER A 13 -23.32 -25.36 32.31
C SER A 13 -23.19 -23.90 31.85
N SER A 14 -23.19 -22.93 32.78
CA SER A 14 -22.94 -21.52 32.45
C SER A 14 -21.51 -21.26 31.97
N LEU A 15 -20.51 -21.90 32.60
CA LEU A 15 -19.10 -21.77 32.19
C LEU A 15 -18.84 -22.39 30.82
N ILE A 16 -19.45 -23.54 30.53
CA ILE A 16 -19.38 -24.18 29.20
C ILE A 16 -20.08 -23.32 28.15
N PHE A 17 -21.23 -22.72 28.47
CA PHE A 17 -21.93 -21.81 27.57
C PHE A 17 -21.13 -20.53 27.29
N PHE A 18 -20.47 -19.96 28.31
CA PHE A 18 -19.61 -18.79 28.16
C PHE A 18 -18.35 -19.09 27.33
N TYR A 19 -17.73 -20.26 27.55
CA TYR A 19 -16.61 -20.74 26.73
C TYR A 19 -17.02 -21.00 25.28
N TYR A 20 -18.21 -21.54 25.05
CA TYR A 20 -18.75 -21.75 23.70
C TYR A 20 -19.10 -20.43 23.01
N CYS A 21 -19.60 -19.43 23.75
CA CYS A 21 -19.88 -18.10 23.22
C CYS A 21 -18.60 -17.38 22.75
N MET A 22 -17.49 -17.54 23.47
CA MET A 22 -16.16 -17.03 23.05
C MET A 22 -15.62 -17.71 21.78
N LEU A 23 -16.03 -18.95 21.48
CA LEU A 23 -15.63 -19.68 20.28
C LEU A 23 -16.47 -19.33 19.03
N VAL A 24 -17.65 -18.72 19.20
CA VAL A 24 -18.59 -18.44 18.10
C VAL A 24 -18.45 -17.02 17.54
N PHE A 25 -17.77 -16.11 18.25
CA PHE A 25 -17.29 -14.87 17.65
C PHE A 25 -16.06 -15.17 16.78
N GLY A 26 -16.32 -15.64 15.56
CA GLY A 26 -15.31 -15.65 14.51
C GLY A 26 -14.78 -14.24 14.35
N VAL A 27 -13.58 -13.98 14.86
CA VAL A 27 -12.79 -12.82 14.50
C VAL A 27 -12.64 -12.89 12.99
N SER A 28 -13.39 -12.07 12.26
CA SER A 28 -13.04 -11.74 10.88
C SER A 28 -11.55 -11.40 10.91
N PRO A 29 -10.69 -12.02 10.09
CA PRO A 29 -9.28 -11.68 10.03
C PRO A 29 -9.16 -10.30 9.37
N GLN A 30 -9.49 -9.26 10.16
CA GLN A 30 -9.16 -7.90 9.90
C GLN A 30 -7.64 -7.85 9.90
N GLU A 31 -7.06 -7.39 8.79
CA GLU A 31 -5.61 -7.18 8.74
C GLU A 31 -5.23 -6.23 9.85
N ASP A 32 -4.15 -6.60 10.53
CA ASP A 32 -3.57 -5.77 11.56
C ASP A 32 -3.14 -4.42 10.95
N GLY A 33 -3.44 -3.32 11.65
CA GLY A 33 -3.03 -1.98 11.27
C GLY A 33 -1.50 -1.87 11.10
N THR A 34 -0.72 -2.76 11.71
CA THR A 34 0.74 -2.86 11.51
C THR A 34 1.16 -3.14 10.06
N ASN A 35 0.28 -3.71 9.23
CA ASN A 35 0.56 -3.98 7.81
C ASN A 35 0.22 -2.79 6.89
N VAL A 36 -0.18 -1.64 7.44
CA VAL A 36 -0.73 -0.50 6.69
C VAL A 36 0.16 0.73 6.84
N VAL A 37 0.63 1.26 5.72
CA VAL A 37 1.25 2.60 5.66
C VAL A 37 0.24 3.59 5.10
N VAL A 38 0.12 4.75 5.73
CA VAL A 38 -0.80 5.82 5.33
C VAL A 38 0.01 7.01 4.80
N VAL A 39 -0.42 7.55 3.66
CA VAL A 39 0.21 8.68 3.00
C VAL A 39 -0.80 9.80 2.80
N PHE A 40 -0.44 11.01 3.23
CA PHE A 40 -1.29 12.20 3.08
C PHE A 40 -0.53 13.38 2.47
N ASN A 41 -1.28 14.33 1.92
CA ASN A 41 -0.74 15.58 1.40
C ASN A 41 -0.67 16.63 2.52
N LYS A 42 0.54 17.03 2.91
CA LYS A 42 0.78 18.05 3.95
C LYS A 42 0.22 19.42 3.60
N ARG A 43 0.12 19.74 2.31
CA ARG A 43 -0.37 21.05 1.84
C ARG A 43 -1.88 21.19 1.96
N LEU A 44 -2.60 20.11 2.25
CA LEU A 44 -4.05 20.10 2.41
C LEU A 44 -4.42 19.61 3.82
N ALA A 45 -4.94 20.53 4.65
CA ALA A 45 -5.29 20.21 6.04
C ALA A 45 -6.29 19.05 6.16
N ASP A 46 -7.29 18.99 5.27
CA ASP A 46 -8.28 17.92 5.26
C ASP A 46 -7.68 16.55 4.92
N SER A 47 -6.60 16.50 4.13
CA SER A 47 -5.86 15.26 3.87
C SER A 47 -5.34 14.64 5.17
N LYS A 48 -4.72 15.47 6.02
CA LYS A 48 -4.23 15.04 7.33
C LYS A 48 -5.37 14.61 8.24
N ARG A 49 -6.48 15.35 8.26
CA ARG A 49 -7.65 15.01 9.08
C ARG A 49 -8.24 13.65 8.69
N VAL A 50 -8.33 13.34 7.40
CA VAL A 50 -8.74 12.02 6.91
C VAL A 50 -7.76 10.94 7.37
N ALA A 51 -6.46 11.18 7.24
CA ALA A 51 -5.43 10.24 7.65
C ALA A 51 -5.51 9.94 9.16
N ASP A 52 -5.56 10.98 9.99
CA ASP A 52 -5.67 10.86 11.44
C ASP A 52 -6.94 10.06 11.84
N TYR A 53 -8.08 10.38 11.21
CA TYR A 53 -9.34 9.67 11.45
C TYR A 53 -9.25 8.18 11.11
N TYR A 54 -8.71 7.85 9.93
CA TYR A 54 -8.55 6.47 9.49
C TYR A 54 -7.59 5.68 10.40
N VAL A 55 -6.50 6.32 10.81
CA VAL A 55 -5.48 5.74 11.71
C VAL A 55 -6.09 5.40 13.07
N GLU A 56 -6.91 6.28 13.63
CA GLU A 56 -7.63 6.02 14.88
C GLU A 56 -8.58 4.83 14.74
N LYS A 57 -9.42 4.82 13.71
CA LYS A 57 -10.44 3.77 13.52
C LYS A 57 -9.87 2.39 13.27
N ARG A 58 -8.72 2.30 12.58
CA ARG A 58 -8.06 1.02 12.25
C ARG A 58 -6.92 0.67 13.21
N LEU A 59 -6.73 1.44 14.28
CA LEU A 59 -5.66 1.25 15.27
C LEU A 59 -4.27 1.17 14.63
N ILE A 60 -4.02 2.00 13.61
CA ILE A 60 -2.76 2.00 12.87
C ILE A 60 -1.69 2.67 13.75
N PRO A 61 -0.49 2.08 13.91
CA PRO A 61 0.63 2.72 14.58
C PRO A 61 0.98 4.09 13.97
N THR A 62 1.21 5.10 14.82
CA THR A 62 1.46 6.48 14.38
C THR A 62 2.77 6.64 13.59
N ASN A 63 3.72 5.71 13.75
CA ASN A 63 4.98 5.68 12.98
C ASN A 63 4.80 5.16 11.54
N GLN A 64 3.57 4.84 11.11
CA GLN A 64 3.23 4.39 9.76
C GLN A 64 2.48 5.46 8.96
N VAL A 65 2.45 6.71 9.43
CA VAL A 65 1.71 7.81 8.81
C VAL A 65 2.70 8.86 8.29
N PHE A 66 2.75 9.03 6.97
CA PHE A 66 3.73 9.88 6.31
C PHE A 66 3.07 10.97 5.48
N GLY A 67 3.52 12.21 5.68
CA GLY A 67 3.04 13.36 4.93
C GLY A 67 4.08 13.86 3.94
N PHE A 68 3.65 14.20 2.73
CA PHE A 68 4.49 14.79 1.68
C PHE A 68 3.91 16.12 1.19
N ASP A 69 4.79 17.04 0.78
CA ASP A 69 4.40 18.34 0.26
C ASP A 69 4.05 18.23 -1.23
N LEU A 70 2.83 17.77 -1.52
CA LEU A 70 2.38 17.47 -2.89
C LEU A 70 1.54 18.61 -3.48
N PRO A 71 1.48 18.76 -4.81
CA PRO A 71 0.55 19.68 -5.46
C PRO A 71 -0.90 19.49 -4.98
N LEU A 72 -1.67 20.58 -4.95
CA LEU A 72 -3.10 20.54 -4.61
C LEU A 72 -3.97 20.10 -5.80
N SER A 73 -3.41 20.07 -7.01
CA SER A 73 -4.06 19.53 -8.19
C SER A 73 -4.06 18.00 -8.15
N GLU A 74 -5.07 17.41 -8.79
CA GLU A 74 -5.11 15.96 -9.03
C GLU A 74 -3.98 15.49 -9.97
N GLU A 75 -3.35 16.42 -10.69
CA GLU A 75 -2.27 16.16 -11.63
C GLU A 75 -0.91 16.50 -11.03
N ILE A 76 0.09 15.67 -11.30
CA ILE A 76 1.48 15.86 -10.90
C ILE A 76 2.39 15.60 -12.10
N THR A 77 3.48 16.37 -12.24
CA THR A 77 4.48 16.10 -13.28
C THR A 77 5.26 14.83 -12.96
N ARG A 78 5.84 14.17 -13.97
CA ARG A 78 6.70 12.99 -13.75
C ARG A 78 7.88 13.31 -12.83
N LYS A 79 8.49 14.47 -13.02
CA LYS A 79 9.59 14.97 -12.18
C LYS A 79 9.14 15.15 -10.73
N ASP A 80 8.04 15.87 -10.50
CA ASP A 80 7.53 16.14 -9.15
C ASP A 80 7.08 14.86 -8.45
N TYR A 81 6.47 13.92 -9.18
CA TYR A 81 6.15 12.59 -8.62
C TYR A 81 7.41 11.89 -8.12
N THR A 82 8.47 11.87 -8.91
CA THR A 82 9.73 11.22 -8.52
C THR A 82 10.43 11.92 -7.36
N GLU A 83 10.45 13.26 -7.36
CA GLU A 83 11.19 14.06 -6.38
C GLU A 83 10.44 14.28 -5.07
N LEU A 84 9.11 14.45 -5.11
CA LEU A 84 8.30 14.81 -3.95
C LEU A 84 7.60 13.62 -3.29
N LEU A 85 7.33 12.54 -4.05
CA LEU A 85 6.59 11.38 -3.55
C LEU A 85 7.44 10.11 -3.56
N GLU A 86 7.84 9.63 -4.73
CA GLU A 86 8.45 8.30 -4.90
C GLU A 86 9.78 8.14 -4.16
N LYS A 87 10.78 8.98 -4.44
CA LYS A 87 12.09 8.88 -3.77
C LYS A 87 12.00 9.14 -2.27
N PRO A 88 11.29 10.18 -1.79
CA PRO A 88 11.07 10.38 -0.36
C PRO A 88 10.34 9.22 0.31
N LEU A 89 9.35 8.62 -0.35
CA LEU A 89 8.63 7.46 0.16
C LEU A 89 9.53 6.23 0.30
N ILE A 90 10.35 5.92 -0.71
CA ILE A 90 11.33 4.82 -0.60
C ILE A 90 12.30 5.11 0.56
N SER A 91 12.83 6.34 0.63
CA SER A 91 13.79 6.73 1.66
C SER A 91 13.21 6.57 3.07
N ILE A 92 12.00 7.06 3.32
CA ILE A 92 11.37 6.98 4.65
C ILE A 92 10.97 5.55 5.01
N LEU A 93 10.50 4.75 4.04
CA LEU A 93 10.19 3.34 4.28
C LEU A 93 11.45 2.53 4.61
N THR A 94 12.57 2.82 3.95
CA THR A 94 13.84 2.17 4.24
C THR A 94 14.46 2.63 5.56
N SER A 95 14.45 3.93 5.86
CA SER A 95 15.02 4.45 7.12
C SER A 95 14.28 3.96 8.35
N ASN A 96 12.96 3.75 8.25
CA ASN A 96 12.13 3.23 9.33
C ASN A 96 12.04 1.68 9.35
N GLY A 97 12.76 0.99 8.46
CA GLY A 97 12.81 -0.47 8.43
C GLY A 97 11.55 -1.15 7.90
N PHE A 98 10.64 -0.41 7.26
CA PHE A 98 9.47 -0.97 6.57
C PHE A 98 9.84 -1.67 5.27
N LEU A 99 10.90 -1.22 4.59
CA LEU A 99 11.36 -1.76 3.31
C LEU A 99 12.88 -1.95 3.30
N SER A 100 13.35 -3.17 3.07
CA SER A 100 14.78 -3.43 2.82
C SER A 100 15.00 -3.61 1.32
N VAL A 101 15.80 -2.72 0.75
CA VAL A 101 16.19 -2.73 -0.67
C VAL A 101 17.65 -3.09 -0.77
N GLN A 102 18.00 -4.00 -1.68
CA GLN A 102 19.38 -4.38 -1.95
C GLN A 102 19.68 -4.28 -3.45
N THR A 103 20.77 -3.61 -3.78
CA THR A 103 21.26 -3.55 -5.16
C THR A 103 21.77 -4.91 -5.59
N ARG A 104 21.14 -5.45 -6.63
CA ARG A 104 21.53 -6.67 -7.32
C ARG A 104 22.38 -6.31 -8.52
N VAL A 105 23.66 -6.70 -8.46
CA VAL A 105 24.55 -6.67 -9.62
C VAL A 105 24.54 -8.07 -10.25
N ARG A 106 23.86 -8.22 -11.38
CA ARG A 106 23.83 -9.51 -12.11
C ARG A 106 25.16 -9.69 -12.85
N LYS A 107 26.01 -10.61 -12.39
CA LYS A 107 27.32 -10.92 -12.99
C LYS A 107 27.26 -11.90 -14.18
N ASP A 108 26.09 -12.15 -14.78
CA ASP A 108 25.92 -13.25 -15.74
C ASP A 108 25.97 -12.79 -17.21
N GLN A 109 27.08 -13.19 -17.84
CA GLN A 109 27.45 -13.39 -19.26
C GLN A 109 27.04 -12.37 -20.35
N SER A 110 28.09 -11.84 -21.02
CA SER A 110 28.17 -11.13 -22.31
C SER A 110 27.68 -9.68 -22.41
N THR A 111 26.87 -9.17 -21.48
CA THR A 111 26.47 -7.74 -21.46
C THR A 111 26.42 -7.18 -20.05
N PRO A 112 26.92 -5.96 -19.80
CA PRO A 112 26.70 -5.27 -18.53
C PRO A 112 25.20 -5.03 -18.36
N VAL A 113 24.58 -5.75 -17.41
CA VAL A 113 23.23 -5.44 -16.96
C VAL A 113 23.35 -4.34 -15.91
N ASN A 114 22.57 -3.27 -16.06
CA ASN A 114 22.54 -2.19 -15.08
C ASN A 114 22.17 -2.77 -13.70
N PRO A 115 22.80 -2.30 -12.61
CA PRO A 115 22.37 -2.67 -11.27
C PRO A 115 20.88 -2.36 -11.08
N SER A 116 20.12 -3.32 -10.56
CA SER A 116 18.71 -3.13 -10.18
C SER A 116 18.56 -3.26 -8.68
N ASP A 117 17.61 -2.54 -8.10
CA ASP A 117 17.34 -2.57 -6.67
C ASP A 117 16.19 -3.54 -6.39
N VAL A 118 16.41 -4.53 -5.52
CA VAL A 118 15.40 -5.55 -5.25
C VAL A 118 14.90 -5.42 -3.82
N VAL A 119 13.57 -5.45 -3.65
CA VAL A 119 12.94 -5.53 -2.33
C VAL A 119 13.19 -6.91 -1.73
N LYS A 120 13.92 -6.96 -0.61
CA LYS A 120 14.24 -8.20 0.10
C LYS A 120 13.29 -8.51 1.23
N GLN A 121 12.87 -7.47 1.93
CA GLN A 121 11.97 -7.58 3.08
C GLN A 121 11.03 -6.39 3.07
N ALA A 122 9.78 -6.64 3.46
CA ALA A 122 8.78 -5.61 3.66
C ALA A 122 7.97 -5.94 4.92
N ARG A 123 7.78 -4.95 5.78
CA ARG A 123 6.98 -5.03 7.03
C ARG A 123 5.63 -4.34 6.92
N PHE A 124 5.20 -4.10 5.69
CA PHE A 124 3.89 -3.57 5.36
C PHE A 124 3.42 -4.23 4.07
N ARG A 125 2.13 -4.09 3.81
CA ARG A 125 1.50 -4.64 2.62
C ARG A 125 0.64 -3.62 1.92
N TYR A 126 -0.12 -2.86 2.69
CA TYR A 126 -1.06 -1.87 2.20
C TYR A 126 -0.43 -0.48 2.24
N LEU A 127 -0.63 0.27 1.17
CA LEU A 127 -0.29 1.69 1.10
C LEU A 127 -1.58 2.46 0.82
N VAL A 128 -2.04 3.21 1.82
CA VAL A 128 -3.29 3.96 1.77
C VAL A 128 -3.00 5.41 1.45
N LEU A 129 -3.50 5.89 0.31
CA LEU A 129 -3.38 7.28 -0.11
C LEU A 129 -4.62 8.05 0.34
N CYS A 130 -4.44 9.15 1.07
CA CYS A 130 -5.53 9.98 1.55
C CYS A 130 -5.93 11.06 0.52
N TYR A 131 -7.14 11.58 0.71
CA TYR A 131 -7.71 12.74 0.03
C TYR A 131 -6.65 13.82 -0.26
N GLY A 132 -6.57 14.31 -1.49
CA GLY A 132 -5.63 15.36 -1.88
C GLY A 132 -4.21 14.92 -2.25
N VAL A 133 -3.88 13.63 -2.20
CA VAL A 133 -2.72 13.09 -2.95
C VAL A 133 -3.05 13.13 -4.45
N PRO A 134 -2.15 13.49 -5.38
CA PRO A 134 -2.48 13.50 -6.81
C PRO A 134 -2.94 12.13 -7.34
N VAL A 135 -3.78 12.10 -8.39
CA VAL A 135 -4.28 10.87 -9.06
C VAL A 135 -3.47 10.52 -10.30
N ARG A 136 -3.02 11.54 -11.05
CA ARG A 136 -2.53 11.38 -12.43
C ARG A 136 -1.15 11.97 -12.59
N ILE A 137 -0.23 11.15 -13.08
CA ILE A 137 1.09 11.58 -13.52
C ILE A 137 0.98 12.03 -14.98
N LEU A 138 1.39 13.26 -15.24
CA LEU A 138 1.40 13.87 -16.56
C LEU A 138 2.46 13.22 -17.46
N ARG A 139 2.15 13.22 -18.76
CA ARG A 139 3.09 12.80 -19.79
C ARG A 139 4.33 13.70 -19.75
N ASP A 140 5.50 13.08 -19.82
CA ASP A 140 6.77 13.80 -19.95
C ASP A 140 7.39 13.50 -21.31
N THR A 141 7.53 14.53 -22.15
CA THR A 141 8.11 14.37 -23.49
C THR A 141 9.63 14.25 -23.47
N ASN A 142 10.28 14.65 -22.37
CA ASN A 142 11.73 14.64 -22.23
C ASN A 142 12.26 13.33 -21.64
N LEU A 143 11.38 12.54 -21.03
CA LEU A 143 11.74 11.24 -20.47
C LEU A 143 11.68 10.17 -21.56
N VAL A 144 12.86 9.72 -22.00
CA VAL A 144 13.02 8.58 -22.91
C VAL A 144 13.79 7.47 -22.19
N GLU A 145 13.10 6.36 -21.93
CA GLU A 145 13.69 5.18 -21.30
C GLU A 145 14.44 4.31 -22.33
N LYS A 146 15.46 3.60 -21.86
CA LYS A 146 16.24 2.67 -22.70
C LYS A 146 15.33 1.55 -23.22
N GLY A 147 15.29 1.37 -24.53
CA GLY A 147 14.48 0.32 -25.18
C GLY A 147 13.08 0.80 -25.60
N GLN A 148 12.68 2.03 -25.25
CA GLN A 148 11.39 2.61 -25.66
C GLN A 148 11.28 2.74 -27.17
N GLU A 149 12.40 2.94 -27.87
CA GLU A 149 12.49 3.00 -29.32
C GLU A 149 12.08 1.69 -30.02
N LYS A 150 12.13 0.56 -29.31
CA LYS A 150 11.76 -0.76 -29.83
C LYS A 150 10.26 -1.04 -29.70
N ALA A 151 9.56 -0.34 -28.80
CA ALA A 151 8.12 -0.49 -28.64
C ALA A 151 7.36 0.22 -29.78
N PRO A 152 6.17 -0.25 -30.17
CA PRO A 152 5.25 0.51 -31.03
C PRO A 152 4.95 1.89 -30.44
N ILE A 153 4.75 2.91 -31.28
CA ILE A 153 4.57 4.30 -30.85
C ILE A 153 3.43 4.46 -29.83
N GLN A 154 2.36 3.68 -29.97
CA GLN A 154 1.19 3.65 -29.09
C GLN A 154 1.52 3.19 -27.67
N LEU A 155 2.59 2.40 -27.53
CA LEU A 155 3.06 1.81 -26.27
C LEU A 155 4.21 2.59 -25.63
N ARG A 156 4.66 3.69 -26.24
CA ARG A 156 5.72 4.57 -25.70
C ARG A 156 5.19 5.63 -24.73
N ARG A 157 3.99 5.44 -24.19
CA ARG A 157 3.35 6.37 -23.26
C ARG A 157 3.99 6.25 -21.88
N ASN A 158 4.06 7.37 -21.16
CA ASN A 158 4.63 7.43 -19.81
C ASN A 158 3.78 8.24 -18.84
N GLU A 159 2.60 8.72 -19.25
CA GLU A 159 1.57 9.13 -18.33
C GLU A 159 1.03 7.90 -17.57
N ALA A 160 0.69 8.07 -16.30
CA ALA A 160 0.30 6.95 -15.44
C ALA A 160 -0.64 7.41 -14.32
N SER A 161 -1.29 6.45 -13.67
CA SER A 161 -1.94 6.69 -12.38
C SER A 161 -0.89 6.61 -11.27
N VAL A 162 -0.95 7.54 -10.31
CA VAL A 162 -0.10 7.53 -9.10
C VAL A 162 -0.25 6.20 -8.37
N ASP A 163 -1.48 5.69 -8.25
CA ASP A 163 -1.78 4.46 -7.53
C ASP A 163 -1.12 3.24 -8.19
N SER A 164 -1.17 3.17 -9.54
CA SER A 164 -0.57 2.06 -10.30
C SER A 164 0.96 2.10 -10.25
N GLU A 165 1.54 3.30 -10.24
CA GLU A 165 2.99 3.47 -10.15
C GLU A 165 3.54 3.07 -8.78
N LEU A 166 2.82 3.44 -7.72
CA LEU A 166 3.15 3.00 -6.37
C LEU A 166 2.92 1.50 -6.20
N ALA A 167 1.88 0.93 -6.80
CA ALA A 167 1.63 -0.51 -6.75
C ALA A 167 2.74 -1.32 -7.42
N ALA A 168 3.24 -0.84 -8.57
CA ALA A 168 4.33 -1.43 -9.33
C ALA A 168 5.73 -0.99 -8.88
N LEU A 169 5.85 -0.17 -7.82
CA LEU A 169 7.11 0.37 -7.34
C LEU A 169 8.21 -0.70 -7.15
N PRO A 170 7.95 -1.89 -6.57
CA PRO A 170 8.95 -2.93 -6.46
C PRO A 170 9.47 -3.45 -7.82
N LEU A 171 8.62 -3.46 -8.86
CA LEU A 171 9.03 -3.85 -10.21
C LEU A 171 9.94 -2.79 -10.84
N PHE A 172 9.65 -1.51 -10.61
CA PHE A 172 10.48 -0.41 -11.12
C PHE A 172 11.84 -0.33 -10.43
N LEU A 173 11.88 -0.64 -9.12
CA LEU A 173 13.15 -0.82 -8.41
C LEU A 173 13.97 -1.95 -9.07
N ASP A 174 13.33 -3.07 -9.42
CA ASP A 174 13.99 -4.19 -10.13
C ASP A 174 14.22 -3.92 -11.64
N GLY A 175 14.09 -2.66 -12.08
CA GLY A 175 14.45 -2.23 -13.42
C GLY A 175 13.40 -2.54 -14.51
N ALA A 176 12.15 -2.81 -14.13
CA ALA A 176 11.06 -2.88 -15.10
C ALA A 176 10.88 -1.52 -15.80
N PRO A 177 10.65 -1.49 -17.13
CA PRO A 177 10.38 -0.25 -17.85
C PRO A 177 9.01 0.32 -17.46
N ARG A 178 8.85 1.65 -17.51
CA ARG A 178 7.53 2.31 -17.30
C ARG A 178 6.77 2.59 -18.59
N PHE A 179 7.27 2.09 -19.71
CA PHE A 179 6.58 2.09 -21.00
C PHE A 179 6.21 0.66 -21.40
N GLY A 180 5.27 0.55 -22.33
CA GLY A 180 4.88 -0.72 -22.91
C GLY A 180 4.00 -1.58 -22.04
N LEU A 181 3.97 -2.87 -22.37
CA LEU A 181 3.15 -3.86 -21.69
C LEU A 181 3.98 -4.54 -20.60
N LEU A 182 3.54 -4.40 -19.36
CA LEU A 182 4.07 -5.19 -18.24
C LEU A 182 3.12 -6.36 -17.95
N ARG A 183 3.70 -7.54 -17.74
CA ARG A 183 2.93 -8.71 -17.33
C ARG A 183 2.46 -8.52 -15.89
N ASN A 184 1.16 -8.67 -15.66
CA ASN A 184 0.63 -8.75 -14.30
C ASN A 184 0.90 -10.14 -13.71
N PHE A 185 1.90 -10.25 -12.83
CA PHE A 185 2.26 -11.50 -12.15
C PHE A 185 1.23 -11.92 -11.08
N ALA A 186 0.41 -10.99 -10.59
CA ALA A 186 -0.61 -11.23 -9.58
C ALA A 186 -1.97 -11.64 -10.17
N TYR A 187 -2.13 -11.61 -11.49
CA TYR A 187 -3.39 -11.97 -12.14
C TYR A 187 -3.82 -13.40 -11.80
N GLY A 188 -5.06 -13.55 -11.33
CA GLY A 188 -5.61 -14.84 -10.90
C GLY A 188 -5.03 -15.40 -9.60
N SER A 189 -4.21 -14.64 -8.87
CA SER A 189 -3.67 -15.09 -7.59
C SER A 189 -4.76 -15.10 -6.52
N THR A 190 -5.02 -16.26 -5.93
CA THR A 190 -5.92 -16.44 -4.79
C THR A 190 -5.17 -16.49 -3.46
N ASN A 191 -3.85 -16.73 -3.50
CA ASN A 191 -3.03 -16.79 -2.30
C ASN A 191 -2.74 -15.37 -1.80
N ARG A 192 -3.41 -14.98 -0.72
CA ARG A 192 -3.21 -13.70 -0.06
C ARG A 192 -1.73 -13.41 0.28
N ALA A 193 -0.93 -14.41 0.69
CA ALA A 193 0.47 -14.19 1.06
C ALA A 193 1.38 -13.87 -0.15
N SER A 194 0.96 -14.18 -1.37
CA SER A 194 1.72 -13.88 -2.58
C SER A 194 1.69 -12.38 -2.92
N LEU A 195 0.64 -11.67 -2.52
CA LEU A 195 0.43 -10.25 -2.84
C LEU A 195 1.10 -9.35 -1.80
N SER A 196 2.43 -9.26 -1.89
CA SER A 196 3.26 -8.48 -0.97
C SER A 196 4.38 -7.72 -1.70
N PRO A 197 4.95 -6.66 -1.10
CA PRO A 197 5.98 -5.86 -1.77
C PRO A 197 7.22 -6.68 -2.15
N THR A 198 7.59 -7.67 -1.32
CA THR A 198 8.68 -8.61 -1.61
C THR A 198 8.45 -9.43 -2.88
N ASN A 199 7.18 -9.63 -3.27
CA ASN A 199 6.80 -10.37 -4.48
C ASN A 199 6.44 -9.46 -5.65
N GLY A 200 6.82 -8.17 -5.60
CA GLY A 200 6.65 -7.27 -6.73
C GLY A 200 5.38 -6.40 -6.69
N LEU A 201 4.57 -6.44 -5.62
CA LEU A 201 3.29 -5.73 -5.57
C LEU A 201 3.04 -5.05 -4.22
N ILE A 202 2.83 -3.74 -4.25
CA ILE A 202 2.28 -3.00 -3.11
C ILE A 202 0.76 -2.94 -3.27
N MET A 203 -0.01 -3.28 -2.23
CA MET A 203 -1.47 -3.18 -2.25
C MET A 203 -1.88 -1.72 -2.01
N VAL A 204 -1.93 -0.93 -3.07
CA VAL A 204 -2.31 0.48 -2.98
C VAL A 204 -3.83 0.61 -2.92
N THR A 205 -4.31 1.41 -1.98
CA THR A 205 -5.71 1.81 -1.87
C THR A 205 -5.79 3.31 -1.64
N ARG A 206 -6.98 3.87 -1.82
CA ARG A 206 -7.18 5.31 -1.79
C ARG A 206 -8.44 5.66 -1.00
N LEU A 207 -8.31 6.56 -0.04
CA LEU A 207 -9.38 7.14 0.77
C LEU A 207 -9.64 8.55 0.25
N ASP A 208 -10.44 8.63 -0.81
CA ASP A 208 -10.66 9.86 -1.56
C ASP A 208 -12.13 10.00 -1.96
N GLY A 209 -12.56 11.23 -2.17
CA GLY A 209 -13.97 11.58 -2.37
C GLY A 209 -14.14 13.08 -2.60
N PRO A 210 -15.33 13.52 -3.06
CA PRO A 210 -15.56 14.91 -3.45
C PRO A 210 -15.52 15.91 -2.28
N SER A 211 -15.61 15.44 -1.03
CA SER A 211 -15.45 16.26 0.17
C SER A 211 -14.94 15.43 1.35
N PHE A 212 -14.39 16.12 2.35
CA PHE A 212 -13.94 15.53 3.61
C PHE A 212 -15.02 14.66 4.29
N ASP A 213 -16.24 15.19 4.43
CA ASP A 213 -17.34 14.51 5.14
C ASP A 213 -17.74 13.19 4.45
N ILE A 214 -17.69 13.16 3.11
CA ILE A 214 -17.99 11.96 2.34
C ILE A 214 -16.92 10.89 2.56
N VAL A 215 -15.64 11.27 2.63
CA VAL A 215 -14.55 10.33 2.91
C VAL A 215 -14.69 9.72 4.30
N LEU A 216 -15.08 10.51 5.31
CA LEU A 216 -15.36 10.00 6.65
C LEU A 216 -16.52 8.99 6.64
N GLY A 217 -17.61 9.32 5.94
CA GLY A 217 -18.72 8.39 5.75
C GLY A 217 -18.30 7.08 5.06
N LEU A 218 -17.39 7.13 4.09
CA LEU A 218 -16.84 5.92 3.47
C LEU A 218 -16.05 5.07 4.45
N ILE A 219 -15.26 5.70 5.33
CA ILE A 219 -14.50 5.00 6.37
C ILE A 219 -15.46 4.33 7.36
N ASP A 220 -16.45 5.06 7.86
CA ASP A 220 -17.39 4.56 8.85
C ASP A 220 -18.26 3.41 8.34
N ASN A 221 -18.67 3.45 7.08
CA ASN A 221 -19.46 2.38 6.45
C ASN A 221 -18.63 1.13 6.11
N ALA A 222 -17.30 1.21 6.17
CA ALA A 222 -16.38 0.11 5.82
C ALA A 222 -15.73 -0.56 7.05
N LEU A 223 -16.08 -0.13 8.26
CA LEU A 223 -15.66 -0.69 9.54
C LEU A 223 -16.71 -1.67 10.07
#